data_AF-A0A1H3E747-F1
#
_entry.id   AF-A0A1H3E747-F1
#
_cell.length_a   1.000
_cell.length_b   1.000
_cell.length_c   1.000
_cell.angle_alpha   90.00
_cell.angle_beta   90.00
_cell.angle_gamma   90.00
#
_symmetry.space_group_name_H-M   'P 1'
#
loop_
_entity.id
_entity.type
_entity.pdbx_description
1 polymer ?
#
loop_
_entity_poly.entity_id
_entity_poly.type
_entity_poly.pdbx_seq_one_letter_code
_entity_poly.pdbx_strand_id
1 'polypeptide(L)'
;MSIQWLDPSELGDRSALRRQVVLTEFGLGHVPAFRQVFVDHFAVTGRALPEAPGWFRTPAGNLYEVVLTARSGEPVPGGLEVAALPERFTPLDQGAVDRDLWEFLRWVVERAGEPWTPEGLDRLAALYRIPEAEPSTDGPVSP
;
A
#
# COMPACT_ATOMS: atom_id res chain seq x y z
N MET A 1 -9.36 -11.41 -1.23
CA MET A 1 -9.07 -11.03 0.18
C MET A 1 -8.27 -9.74 0.10
N SER A 2 -8.55 -8.75 0.95
CA SER A 2 -7.79 -7.49 0.99
C SER A 2 -6.46 -7.67 1.73
N ILE A 3 -5.57 -6.67 1.69
CA ILE A 3 -4.30 -6.69 2.42
C ILE A 3 -4.50 -6.88 3.93
N GLN A 4 -3.54 -7.52 4.59
CA GLN A 4 -3.50 -7.69 6.04
C GLN A 4 -2.44 -6.78 6.64
N TRP A 5 -2.85 -5.81 7.47
CA TRP A 5 -1.91 -5.02 8.26
C TRP A 5 -1.34 -5.84 9.41
N LEU A 6 -0.06 -5.60 9.72
CA LEU A 6 0.72 -6.38 10.67
C LEU A 6 1.20 -5.49 11.83
N ASP A 7 1.18 -6.06 13.04
CA ASP A 7 1.91 -5.53 14.19
C ASP A 7 3.42 -5.78 14.03
N PRO A 8 4.31 -4.91 14.56
CA PRO A 8 5.75 -5.14 14.54
C PRO A 8 6.19 -6.52 15.02
N SER A 9 5.47 -7.13 15.98
CA SER A 9 5.77 -8.47 16.50
C SER A 9 5.52 -9.59 15.50
N GLU A 10 4.71 -9.37 14.46
CA GLU A 10 4.36 -10.34 13.42
C GLU A 10 5.38 -10.37 12.26
N LEU A 11 6.35 -9.44 12.24
CA LEU A 11 7.30 -9.29 11.13
C LEU A 11 8.45 -10.30 11.14
N GLY A 12 8.70 -10.96 12.28
CA GLY A 12 9.85 -11.86 12.43
C GLY A 12 11.20 -11.16 12.27
N ASP A 13 12.23 -11.91 11.89
CA ASP A 13 13.57 -11.36 11.63
C ASP A 13 13.60 -10.61 10.28
N ARG A 14 13.91 -9.31 10.33
CA ARG A 14 13.99 -8.43 9.15
C ARG A 14 15.41 -8.22 8.65
N SER A 15 16.42 -8.76 9.32
CA SER A 15 17.84 -8.57 8.96
C SER A 15 18.18 -9.11 7.56
N ALA A 16 17.42 -10.10 7.11
CA ALA A 16 17.52 -10.71 5.79
C ALA A 16 16.72 -9.98 4.70
N LEU A 17 15.91 -8.97 5.05
CA LEU A 17 15.08 -8.24 4.09
C LEU A 17 15.81 -7.03 3.52
N ARG A 18 15.46 -6.65 2.29
CA ARG A 18 15.93 -5.44 1.62
C ARG A 18 14.75 -4.52 1.37
N ARG A 19 14.86 -3.26 1.78
CA ARG A 19 13.87 -2.23 1.45
C ARG A 19 14.05 -1.76 0.01
N GLN A 20 12.98 -1.79 -0.78
CA GLN A 20 12.95 -1.23 -2.13
C GLN A 20 11.65 -0.46 -2.34
N VAL A 21 11.76 0.86 -2.51
CA VAL A 21 10.59 1.74 -2.76
C VAL A 21 9.99 1.40 -4.13
N VAL A 22 8.69 1.16 -4.15
CA VAL A 22 7.92 0.79 -5.34
C VAL A 22 6.80 1.79 -5.65
N LEU A 23 6.37 2.59 -4.67
CA LEU A 23 5.41 3.67 -4.86
C LEU A 23 5.85 4.89 -4.03
N THR A 24 5.73 6.07 -4.63
CA THR A 24 5.80 7.33 -3.90
C THR A 24 4.65 8.22 -4.33
N GLU A 25 3.80 8.60 -3.38
CA GLU A 25 2.73 9.57 -3.57
C GLU A 25 3.09 10.84 -2.79
N PHE A 26 3.21 11.96 -3.50
CA PHE A 26 3.69 13.23 -2.93
C PHE A 26 2.57 14.17 -2.48
N GLY A 27 1.32 13.89 -2.87
CA GLY A 27 0.18 14.79 -2.73
C GLY A 27 -1.08 14.08 -2.29
N LEU A 28 -1.05 13.39 -1.13
CA LEU A 28 -2.24 12.81 -0.53
C LEU A 28 -3.35 13.85 -0.29
N GLY A 29 -2.97 15.12 -0.14
CA GLY A 29 -3.91 16.24 0.00
C GLY A 29 -4.78 16.51 -1.23
N HIS A 30 -4.43 16.02 -2.42
CA HIS A 30 -5.24 16.22 -3.64
C HIS A 30 -6.61 15.54 -3.56
N VAL A 31 -6.70 14.43 -2.82
CA VAL A 31 -7.96 13.73 -2.55
C VAL A 31 -8.11 13.63 -1.03
N PRO A 32 -8.83 14.56 -0.38
CA PRO A 32 -8.94 14.61 1.08
C PRO A 32 -9.41 13.30 1.72
N ALA A 33 -10.30 12.56 1.04
CA ALA A 33 -10.78 11.25 1.49
C ALA A 33 -9.64 10.23 1.60
N PHE A 34 -8.71 10.19 0.64
CA PHE A 34 -7.59 9.25 0.67
C PHE A 34 -6.62 9.59 1.78
N ARG A 35 -6.32 10.88 1.98
CA ARG A 35 -5.53 11.31 3.15
C ARG A 35 -6.20 10.86 4.45
N GLN A 36 -7.52 11.01 4.56
CA GLN A 36 -8.25 10.66 5.78
C GLN A 36 -8.10 9.17 6.14
N VAL A 37 -8.08 8.27 5.15
CA VAL A 37 -7.80 6.84 5.37
C VAL A 37 -6.51 6.63 6.16
N PHE A 38 -5.43 7.33 5.80
CA PHE A 38 -4.14 7.20 6.48
C PHE A 38 -4.12 7.91 7.83
N VAL A 39 -4.81 9.04 7.97
CA VAL A 39 -4.97 9.72 9.27
C VAL A 39 -5.64 8.80 10.27
N ASP A 40 -6.74 8.17 9.87
CA ASP A 40 -7.52 7.28 10.73
C ASP A 40 -6.75 5.99 11.02
N HIS A 41 -6.17 5.37 9.98
CA HIS A 41 -5.45 4.10 10.13
C HIS A 41 -4.21 4.22 11.02
N PHE A 42 -3.43 5.29 10.86
CA PHE A 42 -2.20 5.51 11.64
C PHE A 42 -2.42 6.36 12.89
N ALA A 43 -3.67 6.70 13.22
CA ALA A 43 -4.04 7.57 14.34
C ALA A 43 -3.20 8.87 14.36
N VAL A 44 -3.05 9.51 13.20
CA VAL A 44 -2.22 10.72 13.06
C VAL A 44 -2.86 11.88 13.82
N THR A 45 -2.23 12.33 14.89
CA THR A 45 -2.70 13.47 15.69
C THR A 45 -1.93 14.75 15.38
N GLY A 46 -2.64 15.76 14.86
CA GLY A 46 -2.07 17.08 14.61
C GLY A 46 -1.06 17.06 13.45
N ARG A 47 0.21 17.37 13.75
CA ARG A 47 1.30 17.44 12.77
C ARG A 47 2.38 16.37 12.96
N ALA A 48 2.21 15.49 13.96
CA ALA A 48 3.18 14.44 14.23
C ALA A 48 2.99 13.27 13.24
N LEU A 49 4.06 12.85 12.58
CA LEU A 49 4.08 11.58 11.85
C LEU A 49 4.24 10.42 12.85
N PRO A 50 3.74 9.22 12.52
CA PRO A 50 4.02 8.02 13.30
C PRO A 50 5.53 7.77 13.45
N GLU A 51 5.96 7.30 14.62
CA GLU A 51 7.37 6.97 14.89
C GLU A 51 7.83 5.72 14.14
N ALA A 52 6.91 4.80 13.87
CA ALA A 52 7.13 3.57 13.13
C ALA A 52 6.33 3.60 11.82
N PRO A 53 6.84 2.96 10.76
CA PRO A 53 6.04 2.75 9.55
C PRO A 53 4.92 1.73 9.82
N GLY A 54 4.00 1.62 8.87
CA GLY A 54 3.06 0.50 8.83
C GLY A 54 3.61 -0.65 7.99
N TRP A 55 3.12 -1.85 8.24
CA TRP A 55 3.44 -3.00 7.42
C TRP A 55 2.18 -3.75 7.05
N PHE A 56 2.14 -4.26 5.82
CA PHE A 56 1.06 -5.12 5.39
C PHE A 56 1.59 -6.29 4.57
N ARG A 57 0.85 -7.38 4.63
CA ARG A 57 1.02 -8.54 3.76
C ARG A 57 -0.10 -8.56 2.73
N THR A 58 0.24 -8.83 1.48
CA THR A 58 -0.75 -8.99 0.42
C THR A 58 -1.31 -10.41 0.42
N PRO A 59 -2.41 -10.69 -0.30
CA PRO A 59 -2.93 -12.05 -0.45
C PRO A 59 -1.91 -13.03 -1.06
N ALA A 60 -0.99 -12.53 -1.89
CA ALA A 60 0.12 -13.30 -2.45
C ALA A 60 1.22 -13.62 -1.42
N GLY A 61 1.13 -13.07 -0.20
CA GLY A 61 2.08 -13.30 0.87
C GLY A 61 3.26 -12.31 0.91
N ASN A 62 3.35 -11.40 -0.05
CA ASN A 62 4.43 -10.42 -0.13
C ASN A 62 4.30 -9.36 0.97
N LEU A 63 5.44 -8.96 1.53
CA LEU A 63 5.52 -8.01 2.64
C LEU A 63 5.89 -6.61 2.15
N TYR A 64 5.16 -5.62 2.63
CA TYR A 64 5.35 -4.22 2.31
C TYR A 64 5.45 -3.36 3.57
N GLU A 65 6.17 -2.26 3.44
CA GLU A 65 6.28 -1.18 4.41
C GLU A 65 5.64 0.09 3.84
N VAL A 66 4.90 0.83 4.69
CA VAL A 66 4.29 2.12 4.36
C VAL A 66 4.82 3.18 5.29
N VAL A 67 5.44 4.21 4.72
CA VAL A 67 5.97 5.37 5.45
C VAL A 67 5.15 6.59 5.09
N LEU A 68 4.55 7.25 6.08
CA LEU A 68 3.91 8.55 5.87
C LEU A 68 4.96 9.65 5.82
N THR A 69 4.80 10.60 4.89
CA THR A 69 5.72 11.73 4.72
C THR A 69 4.99 13.05 4.94
N ALA A 70 5.73 14.07 5.40
CA ALA A 70 5.25 15.43 5.54
C ALA A 70 5.80 16.30 4.42
N ARG A 71 4.99 17.25 3.96
CA ARG A 71 5.38 18.24 2.96
C ARG A 71 5.09 19.63 3.49
N SER A 72 6.03 20.54 3.30
CA SER A 72 5.86 21.92 3.75
C SER A 72 4.64 22.56 3.09
N GLY A 73 3.79 23.21 3.89
CA GLY A 73 2.57 23.86 3.42
C GLY A 73 1.36 22.93 3.25
N GLU A 74 1.52 21.61 3.42
CA GLU A 74 0.43 20.63 3.28
C GLU A 74 -0.06 20.11 4.64
N PRO A 75 -1.34 19.70 4.74
CA PRO A 75 -1.81 18.90 5.87
C PRO A 75 -1.01 17.60 6.04
N VAL A 76 -0.79 17.13 7.27
CA VAL A 76 -0.06 15.88 7.56
C VAL A 76 -1.02 14.68 7.61
N PRO A 77 -0.76 13.54 6.94
CA PRO A 77 0.38 13.30 6.05
C PRO A 77 0.21 14.03 4.71
N GLY A 78 1.33 14.54 4.19
CA GLY A 78 1.38 15.18 2.87
C GLY A 78 1.60 14.19 1.74
N GLY A 79 2.23 13.05 2.04
CA GLY A 79 2.52 11.98 1.09
C GLY A 79 2.72 10.63 1.78
N LEU A 80 3.03 9.61 0.99
CA LEU A 80 3.45 8.30 1.48
C LEU A 80 4.47 7.64 0.54
N GLU A 81 5.25 6.73 1.08
CA GLU A 81 6.06 5.77 0.34
C GLU A 81 5.57 4.35 0.66
N VAL A 82 5.50 3.50 -0.36
CA VAL A 82 5.35 2.05 -0.19
C VAL A 82 6.63 1.38 -0.66
N ALA A 83 7.21 0.54 0.18
CA ALA A 83 8.39 -0.25 -0.14
C ALA A 83 8.08 -1.74 -0.04
N ALA A 84 8.45 -2.49 -1.07
CA ALA A 84 8.49 -3.95 -0.99
C ALA A 84 9.67 -4.37 -0.11
N LEU A 85 9.49 -5.46 0.65
CA LEU A 85 10.50 -6.03 1.53
C LEU A 85 10.86 -7.47 1.11
N PRO A 86 11.43 -7.70 -0.08
CA PRO A 86 11.92 -9.03 -0.47
C PRO A 86 13.13 -9.45 0.37
N GLU A 87 13.43 -10.74 0.35
CA GLU A 87 14.72 -11.24 0.83
C GLU A 87 15.89 -10.60 0.05
N ARG A 88 17.03 -10.45 0.70
CA ARG A 88 18.17 -9.62 0.26
C ARG A 88 18.63 -9.84 -1.17
N PHE A 89 18.54 -11.06 -1.70
CA PHE A 89 19.00 -11.41 -3.04
C PHE A 89 17.88 -11.83 -4.00
N THR A 90 16.63 -11.80 -3.53
CA THR A 90 15.48 -12.10 -4.35
C THR A 90 15.18 -10.92 -5.27
N PRO A 91 15.12 -11.15 -6.60
CA PRO A 91 14.65 -10.14 -7.54
C PRO A 91 13.19 -9.80 -7.27
N LEU A 92 12.79 -8.56 -7.49
CA LEU A 92 11.38 -8.20 -7.51
C LEU A 92 10.77 -8.58 -8.85
N ASP A 93 9.66 -9.31 -8.80
CA ASP A 93 8.75 -9.44 -9.94
C ASP A 93 7.88 -8.17 -10.00
N GLN A 94 8.12 -7.36 -11.03
CA GLN A 94 7.41 -6.10 -11.20
C GLN A 94 5.90 -6.31 -11.39
N GLY A 95 5.49 -7.36 -12.12
CA GLY A 95 4.08 -7.63 -12.32
C GLY A 95 3.40 -8.06 -11.03
N ALA A 96 4.10 -8.81 -10.17
CA ALA A 96 3.61 -9.12 -8.83
C ALA A 96 3.48 -7.86 -7.96
N VAL A 97 4.47 -6.97 -8.00
CA VAL A 97 4.41 -5.68 -7.29
C VAL A 97 3.23 -4.84 -7.74
N ASP A 98 2.98 -4.75 -9.04
CA ASP A 98 1.88 -3.94 -9.58
C ASP A 98 0.51 -4.52 -9.16
N ARG A 99 0.35 -5.85 -9.15
CA ARG A 99 -0.86 -6.52 -8.63
C ARG A 99 -1.07 -6.23 -7.15
N ASP A 100 0.00 -6.32 -6.36
CA ASP A 100 -0.02 -6.06 -4.92
C ASP A 100 -0.34 -4.60 -4.59
N LEU A 101 0.19 -3.65 -5.38
CA LEU A 101 -0.15 -2.23 -5.26
C LEU A 101 -1.62 -1.96 -5.63
N TRP A 102 -2.21 -2.76 -6.53
CA TRP A 102 -3.64 -2.68 -6.82
C TRP A 102 -4.51 -3.09 -5.64
N GLU A 103 -4.13 -4.15 -4.91
CA GLU A 103 -4.80 -4.55 -3.67
C GLU A 103 -4.65 -3.48 -2.58
N PHE A 104 -3.50 -2.83 -2.48
CA PHE A 104 -3.31 -1.68 -1.60
C PHE A 104 -4.23 -0.51 -1.97
N LEU A 105 -4.33 -0.17 -3.26
CA LEU A 105 -5.21 0.90 -3.73
C LEU A 105 -6.69 0.57 -3.49
N ARG A 106 -7.08 -0.69 -3.70
CA ARG A 106 -8.43 -1.19 -3.39
C ARG A 106 -8.75 -1.00 -1.91
N TRP A 107 -7.81 -1.35 -1.01
CA TRP A 107 -7.95 -1.12 0.43
C TRP A 107 -8.15 0.37 0.78
N VAL A 108 -7.46 1.28 0.08
CA VAL A 108 -7.64 2.74 0.25
C VAL A 108 -9.04 3.15 -0.20
N VAL A 109 -9.46 2.73 -1.40
CA VAL A 109 -10.76 3.08 -1.98
C VAL A 109 -11.93 2.59 -1.12
N GLU A 110 -11.87 1.34 -0.66
CA GLU A 110 -12.89 0.76 0.25
C GLU A 110 -13.08 1.59 1.53
N ARG A 111 -12.02 2.21 2.04
CA ARG A 111 -12.05 3.02 3.27
C ARG A 111 -12.35 4.49 3.03
N ALA A 112 -11.96 5.01 1.87
CA ALA A 112 -12.28 6.37 1.47
C ALA A 112 -13.80 6.58 1.36
N GLY A 113 -14.52 5.54 0.92
CA GLY A 113 -15.96 5.56 0.74
C GLY A 113 -16.41 6.49 -0.39
N GLU A 114 -17.72 6.67 -0.52
CA GLU A 114 -18.33 7.45 -1.60
C GLU A 114 -17.70 8.85 -1.77
N PRO A 115 -17.40 9.28 -3.01
CA PRO A 115 -17.75 8.65 -4.29
C PRO A 115 -16.75 7.58 -4.78
N TRP A 116 -15.77 7.22 -3.95
CA TRP A 116 -14.73 6.26 -4.31
C TRP A 116 -15.21 4.84 -4.02
N THR A 117 -15.42 4.06 -5.08
CA THR A 117 -15.96 2.71 -4.99
C THR A 117 -15.01 1.70 -5.64
N PRO A 118 -14.90 0.47 -5.11
CA PRO A 118 -14.14 -0.59 -5.75
C PRO A 118 -14.59 -0.84 -7.20
N GLU A 119 -15.88 -0.73 -7.48
CA GLU A 119 -16.43 -0.86 -8.83
C GLU A 119 -15.96 0.26 -9.76
N GLY A 120 -15.81 1.48 -9.22
CA GLY A 120 -15.21 2.60 -9.95
C GLY A 120 -13.73 2.34 -10.28
N LEU A 121 -13.00 1.75 -9.34
CA LEU A 121 -11.61 1.34 -9.52
C LEU A 121 -11.48 0.23 -10.58
N ASP A 122 -12.34 -0.79 -10.55
CA ASP A 122 -12.37 -1.87 -11.55
C ASP A 122 -12.69 -1.33 -12.96
N ARG A 123 -13.63 -0.38 -13.07
CA ARG A 123 -13.93 0.30 -14.35
C ARG A 123 -12.73 1.10 -14.86
N LEU A 124 -11.99 1.76 -13.98
CA LEU A 124 -10.78 2.50 -14.32
C LEU A 124 -9.73 1.54 -14.90
N ALA A 125 -9.47 0.42 -14.22
CA ALA A 125 -8.56 -0.60 -14.71
C ALA A 125 -8.94 -1.14 -16.10
N ALA A 126 -10.22 -1.45 -16.31
CA ALA A 126 -10.71 -1.91 -17.61
C ALA A 126 -10.54 -0.85 -18.71
N LEU A 127 -10.81 0.42 -18.39
CA LEU A 127 -10.66 1.53 -19.32
C LEU A 127 -9.20 1.71 -19.77
N TYR A 128 -8.26 1.63 -18.84
CA TYR A 128 -6.82 1.76 -19.11
C TYR A 128 -6.14 0.44 -19.49
N ARG A 129 -6.89 -0.67 -19.51
CA ARG A 129 -6.40 -2.03 -19.81
C ARG A 129 -5.20 -2.41 -18.94
N ILE A 130 -5.32 -2.21 -17.62
CA ILE A 130 -4.29 -2.58 -16.65
C ILE A 130 -4.41 -4.09 -16.37
N PRO A 131 -3.48 -4.94 -16.85
CA PRO A 131 -3.61 -6.39 -16.65
C PRO A 131 -3.41 -6.81 -15.19
N GLU A 132 -2.63 -6.06 -14.42
CA GLU A 132 -2.36 -6.34 -13.00
C GLU A 132 -3.51 -5.95 -12.07
N ALA A 133 -4.57 -5.35 -12.60
CA ALA A 133 -5.75 -5.03 -11.82
C ALA A 133 -6.70 -6.22 -11.61
N GLU A 134 -6.51 -7.29 -12.39
CA GLU A 134 -7.30 -8.51 -12.24
C GLU A 134 -6.85 -9.27 -10.98
N PRO A 135 -7.79 -9.72 -10.13
CA PRO A 135 -7.43 -10.49 -8.94
C PRO A 135 -6.68 -11.75 -9.35
N SER A 136 -5.49 -11.96 -8.78
CA SER A 136 -4.69 -13.17 -8.99
C SER A 136 -5.54 -14.40 -8.69
N THR A 137 -5.91 -15.15 -9.72
CA THR A 137 -6.62 -16.44 -9.59
C THR A 137 -5.66 -17.61 -9.38
N ASP A 138 -4.35 -17.37 -9.52
CA ASP A 138 -3.32 -18.36 -9.24
C ASP A 138 -3.03 -18.42 -7.73
N GLY A 139 -3.45 -19.52 -7.12
CA GLY A 139 -3.01 -19.92 -5.79
C GLY A 139 -1.50 -20.20 -5.74
N PRO A 140 -0.94 -20.50 -4.55
CA PRO A 140 0.50 -20.65 -4.40
C PRO A 140 1.02 -21.75 -5.34
N VAL A 141 1.95 -21.38 -6.22
CA VAL A 141 2.73 -22.33 -7.00
C VAL A 141 3.59 -23.10 -6.00
N SER A 142 3.16 -24.32 -5.67
CA SER A 142 3.96 -25.24 -4.88
C SER A 142 5.19 -25.68 -5.71
N PRO A 143 6.35 -25.89 -5.07
CA PRO A 143 7.60 -26.22 -5.75
C PRO A 143 7.59 -27.57 -6.47
#